data_AF-A0A914FSY9-F1
#
_entry.id   AF-A0A914FSY9-F1
#
_cell.length_a   1.000
_cell.length_b   1.000
_cell.length_c   1.000
_cell.angle_alpha   90.00
_cell.angle_beta   90.00
_cell.angle_gamma   90.00
#
_symmetry.space_group_name_H-M   'P 1'
#
loop_
_entity.id
_entity.type
_entity.pdbx_description
1 polymer ?
#
loop_
_entity_poly.entity_id
_entity_poly.type
_entity_poly.pdbx_seq_one_letter_code
_entity_poly.pdbx_strand_id
1 'polypeptide(L)'
;MSEQVISRCLQPILDYASTIQDKSSTTHFSLQGGDIFKKLCTLYNDFKDCTASINCHSISMEAVEASYGYMCGAGYRLFEEHASCFAEVENQQEYVVCKNAASQSMDDAMKYKQEDMDLYFHKLCSIMDNYLRCCRPFVNDKCGPDAWKLVSQITMDSLHVTMPTCDVNRALL
;
A
#
# COMPACT_ATOMS: atom_id res chain seq x y z
N MET A 1 17.27 11.74 18.95
CA MET A 1 17.40 12.85 17.96
C MET A 1 17.16 12.37 16.53
N SER A 2 17.49 11.12 16.17
CA SER A 2 17.31 10.59 14.81
C SER A 2 15.86 10.55 14.32
N GLU A 3 14.91 10.16 15.17
CA GLU A 3 13.50 10.04 14.77
C GLU A 3 12.85 11.35 14.34
N GLN A 4 13.19 12.47 14.99
CA GLN A 4 12.69 13.79 14.57
C GLN A 4 13.24 14.19 13.19
N VAL A 5 14.42 13.72 12.80
CA VAL A 5 14.96 13.94 11.45
C VAL A 5 14.22 13.05 10.46
N ILE A 6 14.02 11.78 10.78
CA ILE A 6 13.28 10.82 9.96
C ILE A 6 11.84 11.30 9.73
N SER A 7 11.13 11.76 10.76
CA SER A 7 9.78 12.31 10.61
C SER A 7 9.74 13.51 9.67
N ARG A 8 10.75 14.40 9.71
CA ARG A 8 10.84 15.53 8.77
C ARG A 8 11.13 15.08 7.34
N CYS A 9 12.00 14.09 7.15
CA CYS A 9 12.25 13.49 5.83
C CYS A 9 11.01 12.78 5.28
N LEU A 10 10.18 12.21 6.16
CA LEU A 10 8.96 11.48 5.81
C LEU A 10 7.79 12.40 5.45
N GLN A 11 7.75 13.61 6.00
CA GLN A 11 6.63 14.54 5.84
C GLN A 11 6.18 14.76 4.38
N PRO A 12 7.07 14.93 3.39
CA PRO A 12 6.65 15.12 2.00
C PRO A 12 5.87 13.92 1.42
N ILE A 13 6.19 12.69 1.84
CA ILE A 13 5.46 11.48 1.44
C ILE A 13 4.06 11.51 2.07
N LEU A 14 3.95 11.87 3.36
CA LEU A 14 2.67 11.94 4.07
C LEU A 14 1.76 13.03 3.47
N ASP A 15 2.30 14.22 3.24
CA ASP A 15 1.57 15.34 2.64
C ASP A 15 1.03 14.94 1.25
N TYR A 16 1.87 14.27 0.43
CA TYR A 16 1.44 13.80 -0.88
C TYR A 16 0.35 12.72 -0.77
N ALA A 17 0.51 11.75 0.14
CA ALA A 17 -0.50 10.73 0.40
C ALA A 17 -1.86 11.34 0.83
N SER A 18 -1.85 12.37 1.67
CA SER A 18 -3.07 13.10 2.05
C SER A 18 -3.74 13.77 0.85
N THR A 19 -2.97 14.41 -0.04
CA THR A 19 -3.55 15.01 -1.27
C THR A 19 -4.17 13.98 -2.20
N ILE A 20 -3.70 12.73 -2.17
CA ILE A 20 -4.25 11.62 -2.94
C ILE A 20 -5.54 11.11 -2.29
N GLN A 21 -5.55 10.95 -0.96
CA GLN A 21 -6.74 10.51 -0.20
C GLN A 21 -7.91 11.49 -0.38
N ASP A 22 -7.65 12.80 -0.32
CA ASP A 22 -8.65 13.85 -0.53
C ASP A 22 -9.22 13.88 -1.95
N LYS A 23 -8.44 13.44 -2.94
CA LYS A 23 -8.90 13.29 -4.33
C LYS A 23 -9.62 11.96 -4.58
N SER A 24 -9.39 10.93 -3.76
CA SER A 24 -10.00 9.61 -3.91
C SER A 24 -11.52 9.60 -3.71
N SER A 25 -12.06 10.60 -2.99
CA SER A 25 -13.50 10.83 -2.84
C SER A 25 -14.16 11.44 -4.09
N THR A 26 -13.38 11.86 -5.09
CA THR A 26 -13.86 12.38 -6.39
C THR A 26 -13.10 11.73 -7.54
N THR A 27 -13.57 10.57 -7.97
CA THR A 27 -13.41 9.96 -9.33
C THR A 27 -12.10 10.17 -10.10
N HIS A 28 -11.46 9.03 -10.45
CA HIS A 28 -10.35 8.81 -11.41
C HIS A 28 -8.91 8.76 -10.85
N PHE A 29 -8.64 7.75 -10.01
CA PHE A 29 -7.28 7.23 -9.80
C PHE A 29 -6.69 6.61 -11.08
N SER A 30 -7.57 6.14 -11.97
CA SER A 30 -7.25 5.30 -13.12
C SER A 30 -6.47 5.96 -14.26
N LEU A 31 -6.53 7.28 -14.45
CA LEU A 31 -5.72 7.95 -15.47
C LEU A 31 -4.46 8.63 -14.91
N GLN A 32 -4.35 8.72 -13.58
CA GLN A 32 -3.23 9.37 -12.89
C GLN A 32 -2.31 8.39 -12.15
N GLY A 33 -2.67 7.10 -12.06
CA GLY A 33 -1.94 6.11 -11.27
C GLY A 33 -0.44 6.02 -11.60
N GLY A 34 -0.07 6.10 -12.88
CA GLY A 34 1.34 6.12 -13.30
C GLY A 34 2.11 7.38 -12.87
N ASP A 35 1.49 8.56 -12.98
CA ASP A 35 2.12 9.84 -12.58
C ASP A 35 2.18 9.98 -11.05
N ILE A 36 1.11 9.55 -10.36
CA ILE A 36 1.06 9.44 -8.90
C ILE A 36 2.20 8.56 -8.41
N PHE A 37 2.35 7.40 -9.05
CA PHE A 37 3.38 6.44 -8.70
C PHE A 37 4.79 6.97 -8.97
N LYS A 38 5.03 7.60 -10.13
CA LYS A 38 6.31 8.26 -10.45
C LYS A 38 6.67 9.31 -9.40
N LYS A 39 5.69 10.09 -8.96
CA LYS A 39 5.89 11.09 -7.91
C LYS A 39 6.18 10.45 -6.55
N LEU A 40 5.48 9.38 -6.16
CA LEU A 40 5.77 8.62 -4.93
C LEU A 40 7.20 8.08 -4.94
N CYS A 41 7.67 7.52 -6.05
CA CYS A 41 9.04 7.02 -6.14
C CYS A 41 10.09 8.13 -6.11
N THR A 42 9.79 9.31 -6.64
CA THR A 42 10.65 10.48 -6.48
C THR A 42 10.77 10.86 -5.00
N LEU A 43 9.63 10.97 -4.29
CA LEU A 43 9.62 11.30 -2.86
C LEU A 43 10.29 10.24 -1.99
N TYR A 44 10.18 8.96 -2.36
CA TYR A 44 10.89 7.87 -1.71
C TYR A 44 12.40 7.98 -1.89
N ASN A 45 12.88 8.30 -3.10
CA ASN A 45 14.32 8.53 -3.32
C ASN A 45 14.82 9.74 -2.53
N ASP A 46 14.07 10.84 -2.50
CA ASP A 46 14.38 12.01 -1.68
C ASP A 46 14.45 11.64 -0.18
N PHE A 47 13.55 10.78 0.29
CA PHE A 47 13.57 10.25 1.66
C PHE A 47 14.82 9.42 1.95
N LYS A 48 15.25 8.54 1.03
CA LYS A 48 16.50 7.77 1.18
C LYS A 48 17.70 8.69 1.28
N ASP A 49 17.79 9.69 0.41
CA ASP A 49 18.89 10.64 0.42
C ASP A 49 18.90 11.47 1.72
N CYS A 50 17.73 11.91 2.19
CA CYS A 50 17.56 12.64 3.44
C CYS A 50 17.97 11.83 4.69
N THR A 51 17.79 10.51 4.65
CA THR A 51 18.08 9.60 5.76
C THR A 51 19.41 8.85 5.62
N ALA A 52 20.16 9.05 4.52
CA ALA A 52 21.37 8.29 4.19
C ALA A 52 22.47 8.33 5.26
N SER A 53 22.56 9.42 6.03
CA SER A 53 23.54 9.56 7.12
C SER A 53 23.10 8.96 8.46
N ILE A 54 21.87 8.44 8.55
CA ILE A 54 21.28 7.91 9.78
C ILE A 54 21.53 6.40 9.84
N ASN A 55 22.38 5.97 10.78
CA ASN A 55 22.72 4.56 10.98
C ASN A 55 21.94 3.91 12.15
N CYS A 56 21.00 4.63 12.75
CA CYS A 56 20.17 4.11 13.83
C CYS A 56 19.04 3.23 13.27
N HIS A 57 18.70 2.16 13.97
CA HIS A 57 17.50 1.38 13.66
C HIS A 57 16.25 2.26 13.88
N SER A 58 15.39 2.32 12.86
CA SER A 58 14.13 3.07 12.87
C SER A 58 13.04 2.26 12.17
N ILE A 59 11.97 1.98 12.90
CA ILE A 59 10.77 1.32 12.36
C ILE A 59 10.14 2.17 11.24
N SER A 60 10.20 3.50 11.33
CA SER A 60 9.69 4.38 10.27
C SER A 60 10.48 4.24 8.97
N MET A 61 11.81 4.12 9.04
CA MET A 61 12.63 3.86 7.85
C MET A 61 12.34 2.49 7.26
N GLU A 62 12.22 1.46 8.10
CA GLU A 62 11.89 0.10 7.66
C GLU A 62 10.49 0.01 7.03
N ALA A 63 9.50 0.70 7.60
CA ALA A 63 8.13 0.72 7.07
C ALA A 63 8.07 1.39 5.70
N VAL A 64 8.81 2.50 5.51
CA VAL A 64 8.89 3.19 4.21
C VAL A 64 9.62 2.32 3.19
N GLU A 65 10.73 1.69 3.57
CA GLU A 65 11.47 0.77 2.70
C GLU A 65 10.61 -0.43 2.29
N ALA A 66 9.87 -1.02 3.23
CA ALA A 66 8.97 -2.13 2.94
C ALA A 66 7.78 -1.74 2.05
N SER A 67 7.28 -0.51 2.19
CA SER A 67 6.14 -0.03 1.40
C SER A 67 6.53 0.37 -0.03
N TYR A 68 7.69 0.98 -0.21
CA TYR A 68 8.08 1.61 -1.47
C TYR A 68 9.33 1.02 -2.12
N GLY A 69 10.20 0.31 -1.39
CA GLY A 69 11.50 -0.13 -1.87
C GLY A 69 11.43 -1.11 -3.05
N TYR A 70 10.57 -2.14 -2.94
CA TYR A 70 10.34 -3.04 -4.08
C TYR A 70 9.67 -2.30 -5.24
N MET A 71 8.60 -1.56 -4.94
CA MET A 71 7.79 -0.86 -5.92
C MET A 71 8.63 0.14 -6.74
N CYS A 72 9.45 0.94 -6.08
CA CYS A 72 10.31 1.96 -6.69
C CYS A 72 11.70 1.46 -7.11
N GLY A 73 12.01 0.20 -6.84
CA GLY A 73 13.25 -0.47 -7.22
C GLY A 73 13.00 -1.56 -8.26
N ALA A 74 13.22 -2.81 -7.88
CA ALA A 74 13.16 -3.96 -8.79
C ALA A 74 11.77 -4.17 -9.42
N GLY A 75 10.70 -3.79 -8.73
CA GLY A 75 9.31 -3.89 -9.20
C GLY A 75 8.85 -2.74 -10.09
N TYR A 76 9.65 -1.68 -10.24
CA TYR A 76 9.22 -0.44 -10.91
C TYR A 76 8.74 -0.67 -12.34
N ARG A 77 9.51 -1.41 -13.14
CA ARG A 77 9.16 -1.69 -14.55
C ARG A 77 7.88 -2.51 -14.65
N LEU A 78 7.73 -3.49 -13.77
CA LEU A 78 6.56 -4.36 -13.74
C LEU A 78 5.30 -3.56 -13.34
N PHE A 79 5.43 -2.61 -12.41
CA PHE A 79 4.36 -1.69 -12.09
C PHE A 79 4.00 -0.78 -13.26
N GLU A 80 4.99 -0.15 -13.91
CA GLU A 80 4.75 0.73 -15.06
C GLU A 80 4.06 -0.01 -16.21
N GLU A 81 4.45 -1.27 -16.46
CA GLU A 81 3.84 -2.15 -17.47
C GLU A 81 2.37 -2.49 -17.15
N HIS A 82 2.01 -2.64 -15.87
CA HIS A 82 0.65 -3.00 -15.44
C HIS A 82 -0.22 -1.81 -14.99
N ALA A 83 0.34 -0.60 -14.89
CA ALA A 83 -0.33 0.57 -14.31
C ALA A 83 -1.66 0.91 -15.00
N SER A 84 -1.70 0.90 -16.34
CA SER A 84 -2.93 1.16 -17.09
C SER A 84 -3.98 0.07 -16.89
N CYS A 85 -3.53 -1.17 -16.67
CA CYS A 85 -4.43 -2.28 -16.43
C CYS A 85 -5.04 -2.23 -15.02
N PHE A 86 -4.23 -1.96 -13.99
CA PHE A 86 -4.73 -1.77 -12.63
C PHE A 86 -5.77 -0.65 -12.56
N ALA A 87 -5.50 0.45 -13.25
CA ALA A 87 -6.44 1.53 -13.43
C ALA A 87 -7.79 1.09 -14.02
N GLU A 88 -7.79 0.23 -15.03
CA GLU A 88 -9.02 -0.33 -15.59
C GLU A 88 -9.75 -1.21 -14.58
N VAL A 89 -9.03 -2.07 -13.86
CA VAL A 89 -9.59 -2.94 -12.81
C VAL A 89 -10.24 -2.12 -11.69
N GLU A 90 -9.62 -1.01 -11.27
CA GLU A 90 -10.17 -0.12 -10.23
C GLU A 90 -11.50 0.56 -10.61
N ASN A 91 -11.83 0.62 -11.90
CA ASN A 91 -13.13 1.11 -12.38
C ASN A 91 -14.17 -0.01 -12.57
N GLN A 92 -13.80 -1.29 -12.41
CA GLN A 92 -14.76 -2.39 -12.50
C GLN A 92 -15.67 -2.38 -11.28
N GLN A 93 -16.98 -2.47 -11.51
CA GLN A 93 -17.97 -2.38 -10.44
C GLN A 93 -17.76 -3.47 -9.39
N GLU A 94 -17.37 -4.67 -9.82
CA GLU A 94 -17.10 -5.83 -8.98
C GLU A 94 -15.88 -5.61 -8.09
N TYR A 95 -14.82 -5.00 -8.61
CA TYR A 95 -13.65 -4.62 -7.82
C TYR A 95 -13.99 -3.51 -6.82
N VAL A 96 -14.80 -2.52 -7.24
CA VAL A 96 -15.26 -1.44 -6.35
C VAL A 96 -16.08 -1.98 -5.18
N VAL A 97 -16.87 -3.04 -5.38
CA VAL A 97 -17.58 -3.73 -4.29
C VAL A 97 -16.60 -4.28 -3.25
N CYS A 98 -15.52 -4.96 -3.68
CA CYS A 98 -14.47 -5.44 -2.77
C CYS A 98 -13.85 -4.30 -1.97
N LYS A 99 -13.49 -3.20 -2.65
CA LYS A 99 -12.89 -2.01 -2.04
C LYS A 99 -13.81 -1.40 -0.99
N ASN A 100 -15.08 -1.18 -1.33
CA ASN A 100 -16.04 -0.57 -0.42
C ASN A 100 -16.31 -1.43 0.81
N ALA A 101 -16.41 -2.76 0.64
CA ALA A 101 -16.58 -3.69 1.76
C ALA A 101 -15.37 -3.67 2.71
N ALA A 102 -14.16 -3.61 2.14
CA ALA A 102 -12.93 -3.48 2.94
C ALA A 102 -12.89 -2.15 3.69
N SER A 103 -13.18 -1.01 3.03
CA SER A 103 -13.22 0.30 3.67
C SER A 103 -14.21 0.35 4.83
N GLN A 104 -15.44 -0.14 4.65
CA GLN A 104 -16.44 -0.21 5.72
C GLN A 104 -15.96 -1.07 6.90
N SER A 105 -15.33 -2.21 6.60
CA SER A 105 -14.80 -3.09 7.64
C SER A 105 -13.63 -2.45 8.40
N MET A 106 -12.80 -1.66 7.72
CA MET A 106 -11.71 -0.89 8.35
C MET A 106 -12.26 0.19 9.28
N ASP A 107 -13.29 0.93 8.84
CA ASP A 107 -13.96 1.94 9.67
C ASP A 107 -14.55 1.31 10.94
N ASP A 108 -15.16 0.13 10.81
CA ASP A 108 -15.66 -0.62 11.95
C ASP A 108 -14.53 -1.10 12.88
N ALA A 109 -13.39 -1.53 12.31
CA ALA A 109 -12.22 -1.94 13.10
C ALA A 109 -11.63 -0.77 13.89
N MET A 110 -11.72 0.48 13.40
CA MET A 110 -11.17 1.65 14.10
C MET A 110 -11.72 1.83 15.52
N LYS A 111 -12.93 1.30 15.80
CA LYS A 111 -13.54 1.32 17.14
C LYS A 111 -12.66 0.62 18.19
N TYR A 112 -11.91 -0.40 17.79
CA TYR A 112 -11.04 -1.17 18.68
C TYR A 112 -9.66 -0.53 18.87
N LYS A 113 -9.28 0.47 18.06
CA LYS A 113 -7.93 1.06 18.06
C LYS A 113 -7.50 1.60 19.43
N GLN A 114 -8.42 2.10 20.25
CA GLN A 114 -8.09 2.62 21.58
C GLN A 114 -8.35 1.62 22.71
N GLU A 115 -9.20 0.62 22.47
CA GLU A 115 -9.66 -0.33 23.48
C GLU A 115 -8.80 -1.59 23.53
N ASP A 116 -8.52 -2.15 22.36
CA ASP A 116 -7.80 -3.41 22.21
C ASP A 116 -7.00 -3.39 20.90
N MET A 117 -5.72 -3.01 21.03
CA MET A 117 -4.79 -2.91 19.91
C MET A 117 -4.53 -4.26 19.25
N ASP A 118 -4.51 -5.36 19.99
CA ASP A 118 -4.26 -6.69 19.45
C ASP A 118 -5.47 -7.15 18.61
N LEU A 119 -6.68 -6.93 19.13
CA LEU A 119 -7.92 -7.16 18.38
C LEU A 119 -8.01 -6.26 17.15
N TYR A 120 -7.60 -5.00 17.24
CA TYR A 120 -7.54 -4.08 16.11
C TYR A 120 -6.64 -4.62 14.98
N PHE A 121 -5.40 -5.01 15.29
CA PHE A 121 -4.49 -5.58 14.28
C PHE A 121 -5.00 -6.91 13.73
N HIS A 122 -5.59 -7.77 14.57
CA HIS A 122 -6.20 -9.02 14.11
C HIS A 122 -7.34 -8.77 13.11
N LYS A 123 -8.19 -7.77 13.38
CA LYS A 123 -9.27 -7.34 12.47
C LYS A 123 -8.71 -6.81 11.16
N LEU A 124 -7.72 -5.90 11.21
CA LEU A 124 -7.09 -5.36 10.01
C LEU A 124 -6.49 -6.45 9.12
N CYS A 125 -5.82 -7.43 9.73
CA CYS A 125 -5.27 -8.57 9.01
C CYS A 125 -6.36 -9.38 8.29
N SER A 126 -7.45 -9.70 8.98
CA SER A 126 -8.58 -10.44 8.39
C SER A 126 -9.25 -9.65 7.26
N ILE A 127 -9.38 -8.33 7.42
CA ILE A 127 -9.93 -7.45 6.37
C ILE A 127 -9.04 -7.47 5.14
N MET A 128 -7.72 -7.41 5.32
CA MET A 128 -6.76 -7.48 4.21
C MET A 128 -6.80 -8.82 3.48
N ASP A 129 -6.83 -9.95 4.20
CA ASP A 129 -6.98 -11.29 3.60
C ASP A 129 -8.27 -11.38 2.75
N ASN A 130 -9.39 -10.91 3.29
CA ASN A 130 -10.68 -10.91 2.58
C ASN A 130 -10.67 -9.99 1.35
N TYR A 131 -10.11 -8.79 1.47
CA TYR A 131 -9.98 -7.84 0.38
C TYR A 131 -9.16 -8.43 -0.78
N LEU A 132 -7.99 -8.98 -0.47
CA LEU A 132 -7.11 -9.61 -1.46
C LEU A 132 -7.80 -10.78 -2.18
N ARG A 133 -8.49 -11.66 -1.44
CA ARG A 133 -9.26 -12.77 -2.04
C ARG A 133 -10.37 -12.28 -2.95
N CYS A 134 -11.05 -11.21 -2.58
CA CYS A 134 -12.11 -10.61 -3.38
C CYS A 134 -11.56 -10.01 -4.67
N CYS A 135 -10.44 -9.28 -4.60
CA CYS A 135 -9.84 -8.56 -5.72
C CYS A 135 -9.08 -9.47 -6.71
N ARG A 136 -8.52 -10.60 -6.23
CA ARG A 136 -7.64 -11.47 -7.02
C ARG A 136 -8.20 -11.90 -8.38
N PRO A 137 -9.45 -12.38 -8.51
CA PRO A 137 -9.97 -12.82 -9.80
C PRO A 137 -9.97 -11.69 -10.83
N PHE A 138 -10.39 -10.48 -10.43
CA PHE A 138 -10.47 -9.33 -11.33
C PHE A 138 -9.11 -8.87 -11.84
N VAL A 139 -8.10 -8.89 -10.97
CA VAL A 139 -6.72 -8.56 -11.36
C VAL A 139 -6.14 -9.64 -12.26
N ASN A 140 -6.31 -10.92 -11.91
CA ASN A 140 -5.79 -12.03 -12.70
C ASN A 140 -6.41 -12.11 -14.10
N ASP A 141 -7.74 -12.01 -14.18
CA ASP A 141 -8.47 -12.16 -15.44
C ASP A 141 -8.18 -11.00 -16.40
N LYS A 142 -7.93 -9.80 -15.86
CA LYS A 142 -7.72 -8.59 -16.66
C LYS A 142 -6.24 -8.28 -16.92
N CYS A 143 -5.39 -8.40 -15.91
CA CYS A 143 -3.99 -7.97 -15.94
C CYS A 143 -2.99 -9.13 -15.93
N GLY A 144 -3.48 -10.35 -15.72
CA GLY A 144 -2.67 -11.55 -15.72
C GLY A 144 -2.02 -11.87 -14.36
N PRO A 145 -1.47 -13.09 -14.23
CA PRO A 145 -0.90 -13.58 -12.98
C PRO A 145 0.35 -12.83 -12.53
N ASP A 146 1.13 -12.25 -13.45
CA ASP A 146 2.33 -11.48 -13.10
C ASP A 146 1.97 -10.14 -12.43
N ALA A 147 0.86 -9.51 -12.84
CA ALA A 147 0.31 -8.34 -12.16
C ALA A 147 -0.13 -8.70 -10.73
N TRP A 148 -0.70 -9.88 -10.51
CA TRP A 148 -1.06 -10.34 -9.17
C TRP A 148 0.15 -10.67 -8.29
N LYS A 149 1.22 -11.23 -8.87
CA LYS A 149 2.49 -11.43 -8.14
C LYS A 149 3.06 -10.10 -7.63
N LEU A 150 2.97 -9.03 -8.44
CA LEU A 150 3.38 -7.69 -8.03
C LEU A 150 2.56 -7.19 -6.82
N VAL A 151 1.23 -7.28 -6.88
CA VAL A 151 0.34 -6.91 -5.75
C VAL A 151 0.69 -7.74 -4.51
N SER A 152 0.92 -9.04 -4.69
CA SER A 152 1.26 -9.97 -3.61
C SER A 152 2.58 -9.60 -2.95
N GLN A 153 3.62 -9.34 -3.73
CA GLN A 153 4.95 -8.98 -3.21
C GLN A 153 4.91 -7.68 -2.40
N ILE A 154 4.32 -6.61 -2.96
CA ILE A 154 4.20 -5.31 -2.27
C ILE A 154 3.42 -5.46 -0.95
N THR A 155 2.35 -6.26 -0.98
CA THR A 155 1.51 -6.47 0.21
C THR A 155 2.25 -7.27 1.28
N MET A 156 2.94 -8.34 0.91
CA MET A 156 3.73 -9.14 1.86
C MET A 156 4.85 -8.31 2.49
N ASP A 157 5.60 -7.56 1.69
CA ASP A 157 6.71 -6.74 2.18
C ASP A 157 6.19 -5.70 3.20
N SER A 158 5.08 -5.03 2.87
CA SER A 158 4.43 -4.05 3.76
C SER A 158 3.91 -4.68 5.06
N LEU A 159 3.24 -5.84 4.99
CA LEU A 159 2.69 -6.53 6.15
C LEU A 159 3.79 -7.10 7.05
N HIS A 160 4.91 -7.57 6.49
CA HIS A 160 6.01 -8.11 7.27
C HIS A 160 6.57 -7.08 8.27
N VAL A 161 6.55 -5.80 7.92
CA VAL A 161 7.01 -4.73 8.81
C VAL A 161 5.91 -4.17 9.69
N THR A 162 4.71 -3.96 9.14
CA THR A 162 3.62 -3.25 9.86
C THR A 162 2.76 -4.17 10.72
N MET A 163 2.59 -5.43 10.33
CA MET A 163 1.76 -6.44 10.99
C MET A 163 2.41 -7.83 10.86
N PRO A 164 3.57 -8.08 11.51
CA PRO A 164 4.40 -9.26 11.27
C PRO A 164 3.73 -10.61 11.57
N THR A 165 2.68 -10.62 12.39
CA THR A 165 1.89 -11.81 12.71
C THR A 165 0.71 -12.04 11.76
N CYS A 166 0.50 -11.14 10.79
CA CYS A 166 -0.57 -11.24 9.82
C CYS A 166 -0.21 -12.22 8.69
N ASP A 167 -0.97 -13.31 8.58
CA ASP A 167 -0.83 -14.28 7.50
C ASP A 167 -1.94 -14.12 6.47
N VAL A 168 -1.60 -13.55 5.31
CA VAL A 168 -2.46 -13.42 4.14
C VAL A 168 -2.04 -14.36 3.00
N ASN A 169 -1.13 -15.31 3.23
CA ASN A 169 -0.57 -16.15 2.15
C ASN A 169 -1.66 -16.90 1.38
N ARG A 170 -2.75 -17.28 2.04
CA ARG A 170 -3.90 -17.95 1.40
C ARG A 170 -4.63 -17.06 0.40
N ALA A 171 -4.61 -15.74 0.56
CA ALA A 171 -5.16 -14.82 -0.43
C ALA A 171 -4.22 -14.62 -1.62
N LEU A 172 -2.91 -14.71 -1.37
CA LEU A 172 -1.87 -14.35 -2.33
C LEU A 172 -1.40 -15.52 -3.21
N LEU A 173 -1.47 -16.77 -2.71
CA LEU A 173 -1.06 -18.01 -3.38
C LEU A 173 -2.13 -18.63 -4.27
#